data_AF-A0A3S3QYV2-F1
#
_entry.id   AF-A0A3S3QYV2-F1
#
_cell.length_a   1.000
_cell.length_b   1.000
_cell.length_c   1.000
_cell.angle_alpha   90.00
_cell.angle_beta   90.00
_cell.angle_gamma   90.00
#
_symmetry.space_group_name_H-M   'P 1'
#
loop_
_entity.id
_entity.type
_entity.pdbx_description
1 polymer ?
#
loop_
_entity_poly.entity_id
_entity_poly.type
_entity_poly.pdbx_seq_one_letter_code
_entity_poly.pdbx_strand_id
1 'polypeptide(L)'
;MAETRKSEEEEWLENYRKELEQQNKMMLSKYEKVIEDFVQHCKSINVALDSESFTFTPTIGVVCEHPNILSKLVPSLTQDKEGLYSWGELSTYLKINGCNPGYFYAQNFMAMVSPVFRRGMHGVNNWDPRFIDEFWGLSMEGIEAYLSLDLNRVRVNVDNSCYMEADTWFGAPFNEDIAKIADGVSHLRPPSDLDESYLDFLFKDAYALDICWSTKGSIKSFQALEFKGPKNVIQKNGDTFHPVRYIHAEYDLNKSEFRHFDGATQYHTPEEYLARRDSNFRHNVKEDMKIKPESIKSFKLNGSVSVELWTKLSSHFFASNPLIYEYFSGSYPPHLVDTLEKIRARSEGNT
;
A
#
# COMPACT_ATOMS: atom_id res chain seq x y z
N MET A 1 16.29 -23.46 -38.82
CA MET A 1 15.87 -22.96 -37.50
C MET A 1 14.52 -22.31 -37.71
N ALA A 2 13.45 -22.92 -37.20
CA ALA A 2 12.12 -22.33 -37.30
C ALA A 2 12.04 -21.22 -36.24
N GLU A 3 11.87 -19.97 -36.67
CA GLU A 3 11.48 -18.89 -35.76
C GLU A 3 10.10 -19.24 -35.20
N THR A 4 10.04 -19.51 -33.90
CA THR A 4 8.78 -19.69 -33.19
C THR A 4 7.98 -18.40 -33.33
N ARG A 5 6.86 -18.46 -34.03
CA ARG A 5 5.96 -17.32 -34.21
C ARG A 5 5.48 -16.86 -32.84
N LYS A 6 5.70 -15.59 -32.50
CA LYS A 6 5.22 -15.00 -31.26
C LYS A 6 3.70 -15.10 -31.18
N SER A 7 3.15 -15.26 -29.98
CA SER A 7 1.71 -15.19 -29.78
C SER A 7 1.21 -13.74 -30.00
N GLU A 8 -0.08 -13.57 -30.29
CA GLU A 8 -0.69 -12.23 -30.40
C GLU A 8 -0.51 -11.41 -29.11
N GLU A 9 -0.56 -12.07 -27.94
CA GLU A 9 -0.31 -11.46 -26.64
C GLU A 9 1.14 -10.99 -26.49
N GLU A 10 2.11 -11.81 -26.90
CA GLU A 10 3.53 -11.45 -26.87
C GLU A 10 3.84 -10.28 -27.81
N GLU A 11 3.22 -10.23 -28.99
CA GLU A 11 3.34 -9.10 -29.92
C GLU A 11 2.73 -7.83 -29.34
N TRP A 12 1.55 -7.93 -28.71
CA TRP A 12 0.90 -6.79 -28.06
C TRP A 12 1.74 -6.23 -26.90
N LEU A 13 2.25 -7.10 -26.02
CA LEU A 13 3.11 -6.70 -24.90
C LEU A 13 4.41 -6.03 -25.37
N GLU A 14 5.01 -6.56 -26.44
CA GLU A 14 6.23 -5.98 -27.03
C GLU A 14 5.97 -4.59 -27.63
N ASN A 15 4.86 -4.42 -28.34
CA ASN A 15 4.46 -3.12 -28.89
C ASN A 15 4.16 -2.11 -27.78
N TYR A 16 3.46 -2.53 -26.74
CA TYR A 16 3.18 -1.70 -25.56
C TYR A 16 4.48 -1.23 -24.87
N ARG A 17 5.47 -2.11 -24.70
CA ARG A 17 6.78 -1.74 -24.14
C ARG A 17 7.50 -0.70 -25.01
N LYS A 18 7.47 -0.87 -26.33
CA LYS A 18 8.06 0.11 -27.27
C LYS A 18 7.38 1.47 -27.19
N GLU A 19 6.06 1.49 -27.08
CA GLU A 19 5.30 2.73 -26.89
C GLU A 19 5.70 3.43 -25.59
N LEU A 20 5.83 2.69 -24.48
CA LEU A 20 6.29 3.23 -23.21
C LEU A 20 7.72 3.81 -23.31
N GLU A 21 8.65 3.13 -23.99
CA GLU A 21 10.01 3.64 -24.21
C GLU A 21 10.03 4.91 -25.05
N GLN A 22 9.20 4.97 -26.10
CA GLN A 22 9.06 6.16 -26.94
C GLN A 22 8.48 7.34 -26.17
N GLN A 23 7.42 7.09 -25.39
CA GLN A 23 6.82 8.10 -24.50
C GLN A 23 7.84 8.57 -23.47
N ASN A 24 8.61 7.66 -22.86
CA ASN A 24 9.66 8.00 -21.91
C ASN A 24 10.67 8.97 -22.52
N LYS A 25 11.24 8.64 -23.69
CA LYS A 25 12.20 9.50 -24.40
C LYS A 25 11.61 10.87 -24.75
N MET A 26 10.39 10.88 -25.29
CA MET A 26 9.69 12.12 -25.66
C MET A 26 9.48 13.02 -24.45
N MET A 27 9.03 12.45 -23.33
CA MET A 27 8.72 13.21 -22.12
C MET A 27 9.98 13.68 -21.39
N LEU A 28 11.04 12.88 -21.35
CA LEU A 28 12.33 13.34 -20.82
C LEU A 28 12.89 14.51 -21.64
N SER A 29 12.78 14.47 -22.98
CA SER A 29 13.17 15.60 -23.84
C SER A 29 12.29 16.83 -23.59
N LYS A 30 10.98 16.65 -23.42
CA LYS A 30 10.06 17.76 -23.09
C LYS A 30 10.43 18.46 -21.78
N TYR A 31 10.93 17.73 -20.80
CA TYR A 31 11.31 18.25 -19.48
C TYR A 31 12.83 18.44 -19.33
N GLU A 32 13.60 18.44 -20.41
CA GLU A 32 15.07 18.52 -20.39
C GLU A 32 15.57 19.66 -19.52
N LYS A 33 15.01 20.87 -19.68
CA LYS A 33 15.42 22.03 -18.90
C LYS A 33 15.18 21.87 -17.40
N VAL A 34 14.05 21.27 -17.02
CA VAL A 34 13.71 20.99 -15.61
C VAL A 34 14.67 19.96 -15.02
N ILE A 35 14.99 18.92 -15.80
CA ILE A 35 15.96 17.89 -15.41
C ILE A 35 17.34 18.49 -15.22
N GLU A 36 17.81 19.33 -16.16
CA GLU A 36 19.11 20.01 -16.06
C GLU A 36 19.20 20.88 -14.80
N ASP A 37 18.19 21.70 -14.54
CA ASP A 37 18.16 22.58 -13.38
C ASP A 37 18.14 21.78 -12.07
N PHE A 38 17.42 20.66 -12.04
CA PHE A 38 17.43 19.73 -10.91
C PHE A 38 18.80 19.04 -10.72
N VAL A 39 19.45 18.60 -11.80
CA VAL A 39 20.81 18.05 -11.76
C VAL A 39 21.81 19.06 -11.21
N GLN A 40 21.72 20.33 -11.61
CA GLN A 40 22.59 21.38 -11.06
C GLN A 40 22.35 21.62 -9.57
N HIS A 41 21.08 21.60 -9.14
CA HIS A 41 20.75 21.66 -7.73
C HIS A 41 21.33 20.47 -6.95
N CYS A 42 21.15 19.24 -7.43
CA CYS A 42 21.73 18.05 -6.82
C CYS A 42 23.27 18.11 -6.74
N LYS A 43 23.95 18.61 -7.77
CA LYS A 43 25.39 18.84 -7.74
C LYS A 43 25.80 19.81 -6.63
N SER A 44 25.02 20.87 -6.38
CA SER A 44 25.30 21.85 -5.31
C SER A 44 25.23 21.24 -3.90
N ILE A 45 24.50 20.13 -3.73
CA ILE A 45 24.41 19.34 -2.48
C ILE A 45 25.22 18.03 -2.56
N ASN A 46 26.19 17.96 -3.47
CA ASN A 46 27.11 16.84 -3.64
C ASN A 46 26.45 15.50 -4.00
N VAL A 47 25.35 15.57 -4.77
CA VAL A 47 24.68 14.41 -5.37
C VAL A 47 24.93 14.42 -6.87
N ALA A 48 25.65 13.41 -7.35
CA ALA A 48 25.86 13.20 -8.78
C ALA A 48 24.69 12.38 -9.34
N LEU A 49 24.06 12.91 -10.39
CA LEU A 49 23.00 12.25 -11.14
C LEU A 49 23.43 12.13 -12.60
N ASP A 50 23.06 11.02 -13.22
CA ASP A 50 23.25 10.76 -14.65
C ASP A 50 21.90 10.70 -15.37
N SER A 51 21.92 10.46 -16.68
CA SER A 51 20.71 10.33 -17.48
C SER A 51 19.86 9.11 -17.11
N GLU A 52 20.47 8.04 -16.57
CA GLU A 52 19.77 6.81 -16.18
C GLU A 52 18.99 6.99 -14.88
N SER A 53 19.36 8.00 -14.09
CA SER A 53 18.66 8.41 -12.88
C SER A 53 17.25 8.95 -13.15
N PHE A 54 16.88 9.23 -14.40
CA PHE A 54 15.59 9.84 -14.76
C PHE A 54 14.74 8.94 -15.62
N THR A 55 13.48 8.79 -15.23
CA THR A 55 12.47 8.08 -16.02
C THR A 55 11.17 8.85 -15.99
N PHE A 56 10.40 8.78 -17.08
CA PHE A 56 9.02 9.21 -17.14
C PHE A 56 8.12 8.00 -17.00
N THR A 57 7.18 8.09 -16.07
CA THR A 57 6.12 7.11 -15.89
C THR A 57 4.77 7.85 -16.00
N PRO A 58 3.84 7.41 -16.86
CA PRO A 58 2.56 8.11 -17.09
C PRO A 58 1.76 8.41 -15.82
N THR A 59 1.81 7.53 -14.82
CA THR A 59 1.05 7.64 -13.57
C THR A 59 1.63 8.67 -12.59
N ILE A 60 2.94 8.94 -12.65
CA ILE A 60 3.67 9.70 -11.62
C ILE A 60 4.54 10.84 -12.14
N GLY A 61 4.71 10.96 -13.45
CA GLY A 61 5.50 12.01 -14.09
C GLY A 61 6.97 11.63 -14.30
N VAL A 62 7.82 12.65 -14.38
CA VAL A 62 9.28 12.52 -14.47
C VAL A 62 9.83 12.33 -13.05
N VAL A 63 10.47 11.19 -12.84
CA VAL A 63 11.00 10.76 -11.55
C VAL A 63 12.52 10.69 -11.62
N CYS A 64 13.17 11.26 -10.61
CA CYS A 64 14.57 10.99 -10.32
C CYS A 64 14.65 9.84 -9.32
N GLU A 65 15.44 8.83 -9.61
CA GLU A 65 15.80 7.73 -8.71
C GLU A 65 17.26 7.84 -8.32
N HIS A 66 17.52 7.91 -7.01
CA HIS A 66 18.85 7.88 -6.43
C HIS A 66 18.74 7.46 -4.95
N PRO A 67 19.61 6.57 -4.44
CA PRO A 67 19.56 6.15 -3.04
C PRO A 67 19.54 7.32 -2.04
N ASN A 68 18.54 7.33 -1.17
CA ASN A 68 18.29 8.34 -0.14
C ASN A 68 18.23 9.79 -0.65
N ILE A 69 17.78 10.01 -1.89
CA ILE A 69 17.71 11.34 -2.50
C ILE A 69 16.88 12.32 -1.67
N LEU A 70 15.76 11.88 -1.08
CA LEU A 70 14.89 12.76 -0.31
C LEU A 70 15.58 13.36 0.92
N SER A 71 16.28 12.52 1.70
CA SER A 71 17.00 12.96 2.89
C SER A 71 18.18 13.89 2.55
N LYS A 72 18.73 13.80 1.33
CA LYS A 72 19.77 14.71 0.85
C LYS A 72 19.19 16.05 0.39
N LEU A 73 18.02 16.04 -0.25
CA LEU A 73 17.31 17.25 -0.67
C LEU A 73 16.72 18.04 0.51
N VAL A 74 16.27 17.33 1.56
CA VAL A 74 15.64 17.94 2.75
C VAL A 74 16.27 17.37 4.03
N PRO A 75 17.53 17.71 4.34
CA PRO A 75 18.24 17.16 5.50
C PRO A 75 17.61 17.53 6.85
N SER A 76 16.80 18.58 6.89
CA SER A 76 16.05 18.99 8.09
C SER A 76 14.84 18.11 8.40
N LEU A 77 14.37 17.33 7.42
CA LEU A 77 13.25 16.42 7.60
C LEU A 77 13.78 15.07 8.10
N THR A 78 13.45 14.70 9.35
CA THR A 78 13.99 13.52 10.01
C THR A 78 12.93 12.43 10.20
N GLN A 79 13.34 11.17 10.09
CA GLN A 79 12.48 10.04 10.41
C GLN A 79 12.49 9.79 11.91
N ASP A 80 11.35 9.34 12.44
CA ASP A 80 11.30 8.76 13.78
C ASP A 80 11.99 7.38 13.82
N LYS A 81 12.05 6.78 15.01
CA LYS A 81 12.66 5.45 15.22
C LYS A 81 12.01 4.32 14.42
N GLU A 82 10.84 4.55 13.83
CA GLU A 82 10.05 3.58 13.07
C GLU A 82 10.12 3.86 11.56
N GLY A 83 10.90 4.86 11.13
CA GLY A 83 11.07 5.23 9.73
C GLY A 83 9.95 6.12 9.19
N LEU A 84 9.12 6.72 10.06
CA LEU A 84 8.01 7.58 9.65
C LEU A 84 8.34 9.06 9.82
N TYR A 85 7.67 9.90 9.04
CA TYR A 85 7.74 11.35 9.16
C TYR A 85 6.46 11.88 9.82
N SER A 86 6.62 12.80 10.78
CA SER A 86 5.48 13.48 11.41
C SER A 86 4.77 14.38 10.39
N TRP A 87 3.44 14.34 10.37
CA TRP A 87 2.64 15.26 9.54
C TRP A 87 2.94 16.73 9.84
N GLY A 88 3.19 17.07 11.11
CA GLY A 88 3.57 18.42 11.51
C GLY A 88 4.87 18.88 10.86
N GLU A 89 5.91 18.03 10.85
CA GLU A 89 7.18 18.34 10.19
C GLU A 89 7.02 18.42 8.67
N LEU A 90 6.29 17.47 8.08
CA LEU A 90 6.00 17.47 6.64
C LEU A 90 5.33 18.78 6.21
N SER A 91 4.31 19.24 6.94
CA SER A 91 3.62 20.50 6.67
C SER A 91 4.48 21.76 6.90
N THR A 92 5.57 21.63 7.68
CA THR A 92 6.51 22.73 7.95
C THR A 92 7.53 22.88 6.82
N TYR A 93 8.08 21.76 6.33
CA TYR A 93 9.17 21.78 5.34
C TYR A 93 8.69 21.67 3.89
N LEU A 94 7.51 21.11 3.66
CA LEU A 94 6.98 20.86 2.33
C LEU A 94 5.55 21.35 2.23
N LYS A 95 5.19 21.87 1.05
CA LYS A 95 3.83 22.34 0.80
C LYS A 95 2.90 21.16 0.55
N ILE A 96 1.82 21.09 1.30
CA ILE A 96 0.74 20.11 1.11
C ILE A 96 -0.31 20.71 0.19
N ASN A 97 -0.68 19.99 -0.86
CA ASN A 97 -1.76 20.37 -1.77
C ASN A 97 -2.88 19.32 -1.67
N GLY A 98 -4.12 19.75 -1.41
CA GLY A 98 -5.27 18.85 -1.36
C GLY A 98 -5.69 18.27 -2.72
N CYS A 99 -5.23 18.86 -3.83
CA CYS A 99 -5.61 18.42 -5.18
C CYS A 99 -4.79 17.23 -5.71
N ASN A 100 -3.69 16.88 -5.03
CA ASN A 100 -2.83 15.77 -5.43
C ASN A 100 -2.31 15.00 -4.20
N PRO A 101 -3.19 14.26 -3.51
CA PRO A 101 -2.80 13.46 -2.35
C PRO A 101 -1.63 12.52 -2.64
N GLY A 102 -0.77 12.34 -1.64
CA GLY A 102 0.43 11.50 -1.76
C GLY A 102 1.67 12.24 -2.27
N TYR A 103 1.55 13.53 -2.59
CA TYR A 103 2.67 14.37 -3.02
C TYR A 103 2.86 15.59 -2.13
N PHE A 104 4.10 15.79 -1.69
CA PHE A 104 4.53 16.97 -0.95
C PHE A 104 5.40 17.85 -1.84
N TYR A 105 5.05 19.13 -1.98
CA TYR A 105 5.65 20.04 -2.95
C TYR A 105 6.86 20.78 -2.35
N ALA A 106 8.00 20.68 -3.02
CA ALA A 106 9.15 21.56 -2.83
C ALA A 106 9.30 22.49 -4.05
N GLN A 107 10.39 23.28 -4.08
CA GLN A 107 10.61 24.24 -5.15
C GLN A 107 10.90 23.59 -6.51
N ASN A 108 11.70 22.53 -6.52
CA ASN A 108 12.26 21.89 -7.72
C ASN A 108 12.00 20.37 -7.79
N PHE A 109 11.26 19.83 -6.82
CA PHE A 109 10.80 18.45 -6.81
C PHE A 109 9.52 18.31 -5.98
N MET A 110 8.94 17.12 -6.02
CA MET A 110 7.85 16.69 -5.15
C MET A 110 8.27 15.39 -4.47
N ALA A 111 8.26 15.39 -3.13
CA ALA A 111 8.41 14.15 -2.36
C ALA A 111 7.12 13.34 -2.49
N MET A 112 7.27 12.02 -2.48
CA MET A 112 6.16 11.09 -2.66
C MET A 112 5.98 10.26 -1.40
N VAL A 113 4.74 9.89 -1.09
CA VAL A 113 4.49 8.83 -0.10
C VAL A 113 5.09 7.50 -0.57
N SER A 114 5.39 6.65 0.39
CA SER A 114 6.09 5.38 0.15
C SER A 114 5.38 4.50 -0.90
N PRO A 115 6.12 3.74 -1.73
CA PRO A 115 5.56 2.80 -2.70
C PRO A 115 4.65 1.74 -2.10
N VAL A 116 4.73 1.47 -0.79
CA VAL A 116 3.85 0.51 -0.09
C VAL A 116 2.35 0.83 -0.24
N PHE A 117 2.02 2.10 -0.53
CA PHE A 117 0.66 2.56 -0.79
C PHE A 117 0.25 2.48 -2.27
N ARG A 118 1.15 2.07 -3.18
CA ARG A 118 0.83 1.88 -4.61
C ARG A 118 0.25 0.50 -4.84
N ARG A 119 -0.49 0.33 -5.94
CA ARG A 119 -1.03 -0.97 -6.35
C ARG A 119 0.10 -1.98 -6.55
N GLY A 120 0.01 -3.11 -5.85
CA GLY A 120 1.05 -4.14 -5.85
C GLY A 120 2.38 -3.69 -5.24
N MET A 121 2.41 -2.54 -4.56
CA MET A 121 3.62 -1.91 -4.01
C MET A 121 4.68 -1.56 -5.06
N HIS A 122 4.31 -1.54 -6.35
CA HIS A 122 5.23 -1.23 -7.43
C HIS A 122 5.40 0.27 -7.58
N GLY A 123 6.65 0.69 -7.70
CA GLY A 123 7.01 2.10 -7.73
C GLY A 123 6.45 2.91 -8.89
N VAL A 124 6.06 2.27 -9.99
CA VAL A 124 5.54 2.88 -11.22
C VAL A 124 4.00 2.91 -11.28
N ASN A 125 3.31 2.23 -10.37
CA ASN A 125 1.86 2.19 -10.36
C ASN A 125 1.28 3.40 -9.63
N ASN A 126 0.01 3.71 -9.89
CA ASN A 126 -0.71 4.72 -9.11
C ASN A 126 -0.99 4.21 -7.66
N TRP A 127 -1.48 5.11 -6.82
CA TRP A 127 -1.92 4.78 -5.46
C TRP A 127 -3.00 3.69 -5.47
N ASP A 128 -2.97 2.80 -4.49
CA ASP A 128 -4.12 1.96 -4.16
C ASP A 128 -5.28 2.90 -3.75
N PRO A 129 -6.52 2.64 -4.17
CA PRO A 129 -7.55 3.67 -4.15
C PRO A 129 -7.85 4.13 -2.72
N ARG A 130 -7.99 5.45 -2.59
CA ARG A 130 -8.59 6.16 -1.45
C ARG A 130 -7.80 6.18 -0.14
N PHE A 131 -6.92 5.23 0.20
CA PHE A 131 -6.23 5.29 1.51
C PHE A 131 -5.49 6.62 1.70
N ILE A 132 -4.69 7.00 0.70
CA ILE A 132 -3.93 8.25 0.73
C ILE A 132 -4.87 9.46 0.71
N ASP A 133 -5.92 9.45 -0.11
CA ASP A 133 -6.90 10.54 -0.17
C ASP A 133 -7.58 10.78 1.19
N GLU A 134 -8.01 9.69 1.83
CA GLU A 134 -8.66 9.72 3.15
C GLU A 134 -7.69 10.16 4.24
N PHE A 135 -6.44 9.68 4.21
CA PHE A 135 -5.40 10.12 5.13
C PHE A 135 -5.06 11.62 4.96
N TRP A 136 -5.02 12.09 3.71
CA TRP A 136 -4.74 13.49 3.38
C TRP A 136 -5.84 14.44 3.83
N GLY A 137 -7.08 13.96 3.84
CA GLY A 137 -8.27 14.71 4.24
C GLY A 137 -8.56 14.71 5.74
N LEU A 138 -7.73 14.07 6.57
CA LEU A 138 -7.96 13.98 8.01
C LEU A 138 -7.90 15.35 8.69
N SER A 139 -8.84 15.57 9.61
CA SER A 139 -8.64 16.58 10.66
C SER A 139 -7.57 16.06 11.62
N MET A 140 -6.49 16.82 11.77
CA MET A 140 -5.39 16.47 12.68
C MET A 140 -5.67 16.91 14.14
N GLU A 141 -6.88 17.37 14.44
CA GLU A 141 -7.25 17.75 15.80
C GLU A 141 -7.24 16.53 16.73
N GLY A 142 -6.39 16.55 17.75
CA GLY A 142 -6.24 15.45 18.71
C GLY A 142 -5.56 14.19 18.13
N ILE A 143 -5.02 14.25 16.91
CA ILE A 143 -4.35 13.14 16.23
C ILE A 143 -2.93 13.54 15.85
N GLU A 144 -1.94 12.80 16.34
CA GLU A 144 -0.57 12.87 15.85
C GLU A 144 -0.38 11.85 14.71
N ALA A 145 -0.38 12.35 13.49
CA ALA A 145 -0.29 11.54 12.28
C ALA A 145 1.15 11.44 11.76
N TYR A 146 1.49 10.26 11.25
CA TYR A 146 2.80 9.93 10.69
C TYR A 146 2.65 9.09 9.43
N LEU A 147 3.54 9.31 8.47
CA LEU A 147 3.50 8.64 7.17
C LEU A 147 4.92 8.34 6.66
N SER A 148 5.08 7.23 5.96
CA SER A 148 6.32 6.88 5.28
C SER A 148 6.40 7.55 3.91
N LEU A 149 7.60 8.01 3.54
CA LEU A 149 7.89 8.61 2.24
C LEU A 149 8.80 7.71 1.41
N ASP A 150 8.81 7.92 0.10
CA ASP A 150 9.78 7.34 -0.82
C ASP A 150 11.13 8.05 -0.67
N LEU A 151 12.08 7.39 0.01
CA LEU A 151 13.41 7.98 0.25
C LEU A 151 14.29 8.00 -0.99
N ASN A 152 14.02 7.13 -1.96
CA ASN A 152 14.90 6.87 -3.09
C ASN A 152 14.43 7.55 -4.37
N ARG A 153 13.22 8.10 -4.38
CA ARG A 153 12.63 8.71 -5.57
C ARG A 153 11.91 10.00 -5.26
N VAL A 154 12.07 10.97 -6.16
CA VAL A 154 11.31 12.23 -6.15
C VAL A 154 10.79 12.52 -7.55
N ARG A 155 9.63 13.16 -7.66
CA ARG A 155 9.12 13.66 -8.94
C ARG A 155 9.73 15.04 -9.21
N VAL A 156 10.31 15.26 -10.38
CA VAL A 156 11.02 16.52 -10.70
C VAL A 156 10.17 17.52 -11.47
N ASN A 157 9.18 17.07 -12.24
CA ASN A 157 8.20 17.99 -12.83
C ASN A 157 7.18 18.42 -11.76
N VAL A 158 7.47 19.56 -11.12
CA VAL A 158 6.63 20.16 -10.07
C VAL A 158 5.41 20.82 -10.70
N ASP A 159 4.29 20.11 -10.71
CA ASP A 159 3.02 20.60 -11.26
C ASP A 159 1.82 19.91 -10.58
N ASN A 160 0.61 20.25 -11.02
CA ASN A 160 -0.64 19.66 -10.50
C ASN A 160 -1.18 18.55 -11.41
N SER A 161 -0.40 18.04 -12.37
CA SER A 161 -0.85 16.91 -13.18
C SER A 161 -0.86 15.64 -12.35
N CYS A 162 -2.00 14.98 -12.35
CA CYS A 162 -2.24 13.72 -11.67
C CYS A 162 -2.90 12.74 -12.64
N TYR A 163 -2.65 11.46 -12.41
CA TYR A 163 -3.35 10.38 -13.10
C TYR A 163 -4.63 10.06 -12.34
N MET A 164 -5.78 10.34 -12.95
CA MET A 164 -7.08 10.10 -12.33
C MET A 164 -7.61 8.72 -12.71
N GLU A 165 -7.83 7.89 -11.70
CA GLU A 165 -8.54 6.62 -11.84
C GLU A 165 -9.91 6.77 -11.18
N ALA A 166 -10.98 6.45 -11.91
CA ALA A 166 -12.33 6.37 -11.36
C ALA A 166 -12.59 5.02 -10.68
N ASP A 167 -11.53 4.39 -10.17
CA ASP A 167 -11.61 3.16 -9.39
C ASP A 167 -11.88 3.50 -7.93
N THR A 168 -12.84 2.82 -7.32
CA THR A 168 -13.22 3.09 -5.94
C THR A 168 -13.45 1.79 -5.20
N TRP A 169 -13.01 1.80 -3.94
CA TRP A 169 -13.27 0.75 -2.99
C TRP A 169 -14.20 1.31 -1.93
N PHE A 170 -15.32 0.66 -1.67
CA PHE A 170 -16.20 1.06 -0.58
C PHE A 170 -15.69 0.42 0.71
N GLY A 171 -15.44 1.24 1.73
CA GLY A 171 -15.23 0.74 3.08
C GLY A 171 -16.49 0.05 3.62
N ALA A 172 -16.31 -0.87 4.55
CA ALA A 172 -17.44 -1.49 5.21
C ALA A 172 -18.00 -0.58 6.30
N PRO A 173 -19.33 -0.53 6.47
CA PRO A 173 -19.91 0.00 7.71
C PRO A 173 -19.49 -0.90 8.87
N PHE A 174 -19.23 -0.30 10.03
CA PHE A 174 -18.99 -1.02 11.27
C PHE A 174 -19.68 -0.27 12.41
N ASN A 175 -20.63 -0.94 13.04
CA ASN A 175 -21.46 -0.39 14.12
C ASN A 175 -21.44 -1.24 15.38
N GLU A 176 -20.53 -2.22 15.43
CA GLU A 176 -20.38 -3.09 16.58
C GLU A 176 -19.69 -2.37 17.74
N ASP A 177 -20.06 -2.75 18.96
CA ASP A 177 -19.45 -2.27 20.18
C ASP A 177 -18.13 -3.02 20.41
N ILE A 178 -17.00 -2.35 20.19
CA ILE A 178 -15.65 -2.93 20.34
C ILE A 178 -15.44 -3.55 21.72
N ALA A 179 -16.03 -2.97 22.77
CA ALA A 179 -15.91 -3.51 24.13
C ALA A 179 -16.55 -4.90 24.27
N LYS A 180 -17.52 -5.24 23.42
CA LYS A 180 -18.22 -6.54 23.41
C LYS A 180 -17.59 -7.57 22.49
N ILE A 181 -16.67 -7.19 21.62
CA ILE A 181 -16.00 -8.16 20.72
C ILE A 181 -15.19 -9.15 21.56
N ALA A 182 -15.41 -10.43 21.35
CA ALA A 182 -14.68 -11.47 22.08
C ALA A 182 -13.19 -11.47 21.69
N ASP A 183 -12.33 -11.74 22.68
CA ASP A 183 -10.93 -12.01 22.39
C ASP A 183 -10.80 -13.35 21.65
N GLY A 184 -9.97 -13.38 20.62
CA GLY A 184 -9.85 -14.57 19.78
C GLY A 184 -9.18 -14.26 18.46
N VAL A 185 -9.13 -15.28 17.61
CA VAL A 185 -8.61 -15.18 16.24
C VAL A 185 -9.74 -15.53 15.29
N SER A 186 -9.91 -14.72 14.25
CA SER A 186 -10.77 -14.98 13.09
C SER A 186 -9.88 -15.22 11.88
N HIS A 187 -10.16 -16.28 11.13
CA HIS A 187 -9.44 -16.66 9.92
C HIS A 187 -10.41 -16.61 8.75
N LEU A 188 -10.30 -15.57 7.93
CA LEU A 188 -11.11 -15.40 6.74
C LEU A 188 -10.34 -15.89 5.52
N ARG A 189 -11.03 -16.56 4.61
CA ARG A 189 -10.49 -17.11 3.37
C ARG A 189 -11.52 -16.86 2.26
N PRO A 190 -11.10 -16.64 1.01
CA PRO A 190 -12.04 -16.64 -0.10
C PRO A 190 -12.75 -18.01 -0.23
N PRO A 191 -13.88 -18.07 -0.95
CA PRO A 191 -14.58 -19.32 -1.19
C PRO A 191 -13.70 -20.35 -1.92
N SER A 192 -13.65 -21.58 -1.39
CA SER A 192 -12.81 -22.66 -1.93
C SER A 192 -13.31 -23.25 -3.24
N ASP A 193 -14.54 -22.93 -3.64
CA ASP A 193 -15.17 -23.37 -4.89
C ASP A 193 -14.76 -22.53 -6.11
N LEU A 194 -14.03 -21.43 -5.91
CA LEU A 194 -13.55 -20.57 -6.99
C LEU A 194 -12.18 -21.03 -7.50
N ASP A 195 -12.01 -20.96 -8.82
CA ASP A 195 -10.70 -21.14 -9.45
C ASP A 195 -9.79 -19.91 -9.26
N GLU A 196 -8.50 -20.07 -9.58
CA GLU A 196 -7.49 -19.02 -9.43
C GLU A 196 -7.81 -17.74 -10.22
N SER A 197 -8.50 -17.85 -11.36
CA SER A 197 -8.83 -16.69 -12.19
C SER A 197 -9.91 -15.82 -11.53
N TYR A 198 -10.93 -16.44 -10.93
CA TYR A 198 -11.93 -15.73 -10.16
C TYR A 198 -11.37 -15.18 -8.85
N LEU A 199 -10.45 -15.89 -8.18
CA LEU A 199 -9.76 -15.39 -6.99
C LEU A 199 -8.90 -14.16 -7.30
N ASP A 200 -8.16 -14.18 -8.40
CA ASP A 200 -7.37 -13.04 -8.85
C ASP A 200 -8.27 -11.83 -9.15
N PHE A 201 -9.36 -12.05 -9.90
CA PHE A 201 -10.25 -10.97 -10.33
C PHE A 201 -11.11 -10.39 -9.20
N LEU A 202 -11.74 -11.25 -8.39
CA LEU A 202 -12.74 -10.83 -7.39
C LEU A 202 -12.15 -10.55 -6.00
N PHE A 203 -11.05 -11.21 -5.65
CA PHE A 203 -10.41 -11.09 -4.34
C PHE A 203 -9.01 -10.47 -4.41
N LYS A 204 -8.57 -10.01 -5.60
CA LYS A 204 -7.22 -9.50 -5.85
C LYS A 204 -6.18 -10.47 -5.30
N ASP A 205 -6.38 -11.76 -5.59
CA ASP A 205 -5.54 -12.87 -5.15
C ASP A 205 -5.30 -12.87 -3.64
N ALA A 206 -6.28 -12.43 -2.84
CA ALA A 206 -6.23 -12.58 -1.39
C ALA A 206 -6.22 -14.07 -1.05
N TYR A 207 -5.23 -14.49 -0.28
CA TYR A 207 -5.16 -15.84 0.26
C TYR A 207 -5.91 -15.92 1.59
N ALA A 208 -5.68 -14.94 2.47
CA ALA A 208 -6.16 -14.94 3.82
C ALA A 208 -6.25 -13.52 4.39
N LEU A 209 -7.23 -13.32 5.27
CA LEU A 209 -7.23 -12.21 6.23
C LEU A 209 -7.38 -12.80 7.63
N ASP A 210 -6.30 -12.74 8.40
CA ASP A 210 -6.31 -13.19 9.79
C ASP A 210 -6.42 -11.99 10.72
N ILE A 211 -7.36 -12.07 11.67
CA ILE A 211 -7.65 -11.00 12.61
C ILE A 211 -7.59 -11.52 14.03
N CYS A 212 -6.98 -10.77 14.94
CA CYS A 212 -6.89 -11.13 16.35
C CYS A 212 -7.32 -9.96 17.24
N TRP A 213 -8.19 -10.27 18.19
CA TRP A 213 -8.48 -9.42 19.34
C TRP A 213 -7.86 -10.00 20.60
N SER A 214 -7.31 -9.12 21.42
CA SER A 214 -6.83 -9.45 22.76
C SER A 214 -7.01 -8.28 23.72
N THR A 215 -7.33 -8.56 24.97
CA THR A 215 -7.56 -7.54 26.00
C THR A 215 -6.52 -7.67 27.11
N LYS A 216 -5.91 -6.55 27.49
CA LYS A 216 -5.00 -6.46 28.63
C LYS A 216 -5.33 -5.20 29.45
N GLY A 217 -5.92 -5.40 30.63
CA GLY A 217 -6.39 -4.30 31.46
C GLY A 217 -7.52 -3.54 30.75
N SER A 218 -7.41 -2.22 30.64
CA SER A 218 -8.38 -1.37 29.93
C SER A 218 -8.08 -1.20 28.45
N ILE A 219 -7.07 -1.88 27.90
CA ILE A 219 -6.70 -1.77 26.49
C ILE A 219 -7.09 -3.05 25.76
N LYS A 220 -7.86 -2.88 24.69
CA LYS A 220 -8.23 -3.93 23.75
C LYS A 220 -7.48 -3.73 22.44
N SER A 221 -6.64 -4.69 22.07
CA SER A 221 -5.79 -4.62 20.88
C SER A 221 -6.41 -5.40 19.72
N PHE A 222 -6.45 -4.75 18.57
CA PHE A 222 -6.80 -5.31 17.26
C PHE A 222 -5.52 -5.51 16.46
N GLN A 223 -5.40 -6.66 15.80
CA GLN A 223 -4.35 -6.91 14.83
C GLN A 223 -4.96 -7.61 13.60
N ALA A 224 -4.48 -7.25 12.40
CA ALA A 224 -4.91 -7.89 11.15
C ALA A 224 -3.70 -8.16 10.23
N LEU A 225 -3.68 -9.31 9.56
CA LEU A 225 -2.69 -9.68 8.55
C LEU A 225 -3.39 -10.11 7.26
N GLU A 226 -3.08 -9.43 6.16
CA GLU A 226 -3.50 -9.84 4.82
C GLU A 226 -2.38 -10.59 4.11
N PHE A 227 -2.64 -11.85 3.79
CA PHE A 227 -1.80 -12.64 2.89
C PHE A 227 -2.42 -12.64 1.50
N LYS A 228 -1.58 -12.39 0.49
CA LYS A 228 -1.93 -12.63 -0.92
C LYS A 228 -1.42 -14.00 -1.37
N GLY A 229 -1.85 -14.46 -2.54
CA GLY A 229 -1.40 -15.71 -3.17
C GLY A 229 0.10 -15.70 -3.47
N PRO A 230 0.70 -16.89 -3.70
CA PRO A 230 2.15 -17.08 -3.80
C PRO A 230 2.80 -16.38 -5.01
N LYS A 231 2.03 -15.93 -6.01
CA LYS A 231 2.56 -15.13 -7.13
C LYS A 231 2.82 -13.66 -6.74
N ASN A 232 2.29 -13.19 -5.62
CA ASN A 232 2.52 -11.82 -5.15
C ASN A 232 3.83 -11.77 -4.40
N VAL A 233 4.86 -11.32 -5.12
CA VAL A 233 6.21 -11.14 -4.60
C VAL A 233 6.75 -9.78 -4.98
N ILE A 234 7.70 -9.29 -4.18
CA ILE A 234 8.50 -8.12 -4.52
C ILE A 234 9.99 -8.47 -4.50
N GLN A 235 10.75 -7.78 -5.32
CA GLN A 235 12.21 -7.84 -5.29
C GLN A 235 12.75 -6.71 -4.41
N LYS A 236 13.59 -7.04 -3.45
CA LYS A 236 14.21 -6.07 -2.55
C LYS A 236 15.63 -6.51 -2.22
N ASN A 237 16.61 -5.64 -2.48
CA ASN A 237 18.04 -5.91 -2.27
C ASN A 237 18.56 -7.20 -2.95
N GLY A 238 17.93 -7.62 -4.06
CA GLY A 238 18.29 -8.84 -4.79
C GLY A 238 17.56 -10.11 -4.31
N ASP A 239 16.78 -10.02 -3.24
CA ASP A 239 16.01 -11.12 -2.68
C ASP A 239 14.51 -10.98 -3.00
N THR A 240 13.82 -12.13 -3.00
CA THR A 240 12.37 -12.22 -3.24
C THR A 240 11.62 -12.32 -1.91
N PHE A 241 10.60 -11.48 -1.73
CA PHE A 241 9.76 -11.49 -0.53
C PHE A 241 8.28 -11.51 -0.86
N HIS A 242 7.48 -12.11 0.02
CA HIS A 242 6.04 -11.97 0.04
C HIS A 242 5.64 -10.82 0.98
N PRO A 243 5.06 -9.73 0.46
CA PRO A 243 4.55 -8.66 1.30
C PRO A 243 3.23 -9.09 1.97
N VAL A 244 3.14 -8.87 3.28
CA VAL A 244 1.95 -9.10 4.09
C VAL A 244 1.57 -7.77 4.74
N ARG A 245 0.41 -7.23 4.39
CA ARG A 245 -0.08 -5.99 5.00
C ARG A 245 -0.54 -6.29 6.43
N TYR A 246 -0.15 -5.42 7.36
CA TYR A 246 -0.40 -5.58 8.78
C TYR A 246 -1.02 -4.31 9.35
N ILE A 247 -2.04 -4.46 10.19
CA ILE A 247 -2.60 -3.38 11.01
C ILE A 247 -2.48 -3.74 12.48
N HIS A 248 -2.17 -2.76 13.32
CA HIS A 248 -2.30 -2.82 14.78
C HIS A 248 -3.07 -1.61 15.29
N ALA A 249 -4.00 -1.82 16.22
CA ALA A 249 -4.70 -0.74 16.89
C ALA A 249 -4.96 -1.05 18.37
N GLU A 250 -4.92 -0.02 19.22
CA GLU A 250 -5.19 -0.11 20.65
C GLU A 250 -6.42 0.72 21.00
N TYR A 251 -7.51 0.04 21.39
CA TYR A 251 -8.74 0.64 21.84
C TYR A 251 -8.72 0.81 23.37
N ASP A 252 -8.94 2.03 23.85
CA ASP A 252 -9.07 2.33 25.26
C ASP A 252 -10.53 2.15 25.70
N LEU A 253 -10.81 1.10 26.46
CA LEU A 253 -12.15 0.76 26.94
C LEU A 253 -12.76 1.84 27.84
N ASN A 254 -11.94 2.68 28.48
CA ASN A 254 -12.45 3.75 29.34
C ASN A 254 -12.86 4.98 28.53
N LYS A 255 -12.15 5.26 27.43
CA LYS A 255 -12.41 6.42 26.57
C LYS A 255 -13.30 6.11 25.38
N SER A 256 -13.49 4.83 25.07
CA SER A 256 -14.25 4.35 23.93
C SER A 256 -13.70 4.80 22.56
N GLU A 257 -12.38 4.97 22.46
CA GLU A 257 -11.67 5.39 21.26
C GLU A 257 -10.36 4.62 21.08
N PHE A 258 -9.84 4.57 19.86
CA PHE A 258 -8.48 4.08 19.62
C PHE A 258 -7.49 5.16 20.01
N ARG A 259 -6.50 4.78 20.83
CA ARG A 259 -5.41 5.66 21.26
C ARG A 259 -4.17 5.58 20.36
N HIS A 260 -4.09 4.49 19.60
CA HIS A 260 -2.98 4.15 18.72
C HIS A 260 -3.52 3.28 17.57
N PHE A 261 -3.12 3.60 16.35
CA PHE A 261 -3.48 2.86 15.15
C PHE A 261 -2.34 3.00 14.13
N ASP A 262 -1.72 1.88 13.76
CA ASP A 262 -0.67 1.86 12.76
C ASP A 262 -0.86 0.75 11.74
N GLY A 263 -0.19 0.92 10.61
CA GLY A 263 -0.11 -0.08 9.56
C GLY A 263 1.32 -0.25 9.11
N ALA A 264 1.66 -1.47 8.72
CA ALA A 264 2.98 -1.85 8.23
C ALA A 264 2.87 -2.86 7.09
N THR A 265 3.98 -3.07 6.40
CA THR A 265 4.18 -4.21 5.52
C THR A 265 5.27 -5.09 6.08
N GLN A 266 4.95 -6.36 6.28
CA GLN A 266 5.89 -7.40 6.67
C GLN A 266 6.39 -8.13 5.42
N TYR A 267 7.70 -8.26 5.28
CA TYR A 267 8.35 -8.94 4.16
C TYR A 267 8.84 -10.29 4.63
N HIS A 268 8.15 -11.33 4.18
CA HIS A 268 8.48 -12.72 4.51
C HIS A 268 9.29 -13.33 3.37
N THR A 269 10.33 -14.09 3.69
CA THR A 269 10.94 -14.97 2.67
C THR A 269 9.91 -16.00 2.19
N PRO A 270 10.12 -16.69 1.05
CA PRO A 270 9.23 -17.75 0.61
C PRO A 270 8.95 -18.80 1.70
N GLU A 271 9.96 -19.20 2.46
CA GLU A 271 9.86 -20.18 3.54
C GLU A 271 9.03 -19.63 4.72
N GLU A 272 9.32 -18.41 5.16
CA GLU A 272 8.57 -17.73 6.23
C GLU A 272 7.09 -17.56 5.86
N TYR A 273 6.82 -17.15 4.61
CA TYR A 273 5.47 -16.95 4.11
C TYR A 273 4.65 -18.24 4.12
N LEU A 274 5.21 -19.34 3.61
CA LEU A 274 4.55 -20.65 3.61
C LEU A 274 4.29 -21.15 5.03
N ALA A 275 5.24 -20.97 5.94
CA ALA A 275 5.07 -21.35 7.35
C ALA A 275 4.04 -20.45 8.07
N ARG A 276 3.98 -19.15 7.72
CA ARG A 276 3.13 -18.18 8.42
C ARG A 276 1.68 -18.17 7.94
N ARG A 277 1.42 -18.28 6.64
CA ARG A 277 0.06 -18.12 6.06
C ARG A 277 -0.95 -19.21 6.51
N ASP A 278 -0.42 -20.37 6.90
CA ASP A 278 -1.18 -21.56 7.32
C ASP A 278 -1.12 -21.79 8.85
N SER A 279 -0.43 -20.93 9.59
CA SER A 279 -0.34 -21.01 11.05
C SER A 279 -1.37 -20.10 11.74
N ASN A 280 -1.80 -20.52 12.93
CA ASN A 280 -2.69 -19.72 13.75
C ASN A 280 -1.97 -18.42 14.18
N PHE A 281 -2.68 -17.29 14.13
CA PHE A 281 -2.16 -15.95 14.42
C PHE A 281 -1.37 -15.85 15.73
N ARG A 282 -1.79 -16.59 16.78
CA ARG A 282 -1.14 -16.61 18.10
C ARG A 282 0.04 -17.58 18.18
N HIS A 283 0.14 -18.52 17.26
CA HIS A 283 1.16 -19.56 17.25
C HIS A 283 2.32 -19.18 16.32
N ASN A 284 3.24 -18.35 16.80
CA ASN A 284 4.59 -18.21 16.21
C ASN A 284 5.50 -19.42 16.55
N VAL A 285 4.94 -20.59 16.87
CA VAL A 285 5.64 -21.69 17.57
C VAL A 285 5.16 -23.07 17.12
N LYS A 286 4.97 -23.28 15.82
CA LYS A 286 5.08 -24.66 15.32
C LYS A 286 6.47 -24.75 14.69
N GLU A 287 7.34 -25.51 15.35
CA GLU A 287 8.75 -25.75 15.01
C GLU A 287 9.70 -24.64 15.49
N ASP A 288 10.97 -24.98 15.75
CA ASP A 288 12.02 -24.16 16.40
C ASP A 288 12.39 -22.84 15.67
N MET A 289 11.58 -22.41 14.70
CA MET A 289 11.76 -21.19 13.91
C MET A 289 10.85 -20.07 14.42
N LYS A 290 11.45 -19.10 15.12
CA LYS A 290 10.81 -17.83 15.44
C LYS A 290 10.77 -16.95 14.18
N ILE A 291 9.67 -17.00 13.43
CA ILE A 291 9.45 -16.15 12.25
C ILE A 291 9.36 -14.69 12.70
N LYS A 292 10.29 -13.87 12.23
CA LYS A 292 10.34 -12.43 12.53
C LYS A 292 10.67 -11.68 11.23
N PRO A 293 9.69 -11.50 10.34
CA PRO A 293 9.89 -10.84 9.05
C PRO A 293 10.35 -9.40 9.28
N GLU A 294 11.06 -8.86 8.29
CA GLU A 294 11.33 -7.43 8.25
C GLU A 294 10.01 -6.68 8.14
N SER A 295 9.77 -5.69 9.01
CA SER A 295 8.52 -4.92 9.02
C SER A 295 8.82 -3.46 8.79
N ILE A 296 8.29 -2.89 7.70
CA ILE A 296 8.36 -1.46 7.42
C ILE A 296 7.03 -0.82 7.77
N LYS A 297 7.05 0.16 8.68
CA LYS A 297 5.84 0.89 9.06
C LYS A 297 5.43 1.82 7.92
N SER A 298 4.14 1.81 7.59
CA SER A 298 3.55 2.58 6.49
C SER A 298 3.00 3.91 7.00
N PHE A 299 2.19 3.85 8.06
CA PHE A 299 1.58 5.02 8.71
C PHE A 299 1.41 4.74 10.22
N LYS A 300 1.17 5.80 10.99
CA LYS A 300 0.79 5.73 12.40
C LYS A 300 -0.07 6.93 12.78
N LEU A 301 -1.13 6.69 13.52
CA LEU A 301 -2.00 7.67 14.14
C LEU A 301 -1.99 7.43 15.66
N ASN A 302 -1.56 8.41 16.44
CA ASN A 302 -1.70 8.40 17.90
C ASN A 302 -2.72 9.46 18.32
N GLY A 303 -3.31 9.30 19.50
CA GLY A 303 -4.30 10.25 20.02
C GLY A 303 -5.73 9.72 19.83
N SER A 304 -6.70 10.60 19.63
CA SER A 304 -8.12 10.23 19.60
C SER A 304 -8.56 9.77 18.21
N VAL A 305 -8.41 8.48 17.92
CA VAL A 305 -8.86 7.87 16.66
C VAL A 305 -10.25 7.25 16.85
N SER A 306 -11.25 7.76 16.13
CA SER A 306 -12.61 7.23 16.21
C SER A 306 -12.71 5.83 15.58
N VAL A 307 -13.73 5.07 15.99
CA VAL A 307 -14.04 3.76 15.40
C VAL A 307 -14.33 3.87 13.90
N GLU A 308 -15.03 4.93 13.50
CA GLU A 308 -15.31 5.21 12.08
C GLU A 308 -14.02 5.42 11.29
N LEU A 309 -13.10 6.25 11.80
CA LEU A 309 -11.83 6.53 11.14
C LEU A 309 -10.97 5.27 11.02
N TRP A 310 -10.86 4.49 12.11
CA TRP A 310 -10.13 3.22 12.12
C TRP A 310 -10.72 2.23 11.10
N THR A 311 -12.05 2.08 11.06
CA THR A 311 -12.74 1.17 10.13
C THR A 311 -12.50 1.59 8.69
N LYS A 312 -12.64 2.89 8.40
CA LYS A 312 -12.48 3.47 7.07
C LYS A 312 -11.05 3.26 6.54
N LEU A 313 -10.06 3.68 7.31
CA LEU A 313 -8.66 3.52 6.92
C LEU A 313 -8.23 2.05 6.86
N SER A 314 -8.72 1.18 7.75
CA SER A 314 -8.45 -0.26 7.66
C SER A 314 -9.01 -0.86 6.38
N SER A 315 -10.24 -0.47 6.00
CA SER A 315 -10.88 -0.93 4.77
C SER A 315 -10.10 -0.49 3.52
N HIS A 316 -9.57 0.74 3.51
CA HIS A 316 -8.79 1.25 2.38
C HIS A 316 -7.33 0.76 2.39
N PHE A 317 -6.75 0.46 3.55
CA PHE A 317 -5.41 -0.12 3.63
C PHE A 317 -5.38 -1.55 3.07
N PHE A 318 -6.47 -2.30 3.25
CA PHE A 318 -6.71 -3.59 2.61
C PHE A 318 -7.61 -3.47 1.36
N ALA A 319 -7.50 -2.37 0.60
CA ALA A 319 -8.31 -2.15 -0.59
C ALA A 319 -8.26 -3.33 -1.56
N SER A 320 -9.38 -3.58 -2.23
CA SER A 320 -9.58 -4.71 -3.15
C SER A 320 -9.57 -6.10 -2.51
N ASN A 321 -9.59 -6.20 -1.17
CA ASN A 321 -9.76 -7.47 -0.46
C ASN A 321 -11.16 -7.54 0.17
N PRO A 322 -12.12 -8.29 -0.41
CA PRO A 322 -13.46 -8.41 0.15
C PRO A 322 -13.52 -8.98 1.57
N LEU A 323 -12.48 -9.69 2.04
CA LEU A 323 -12.46 -10.27 3.38
C LEU A 323 -12.45 -9.20 4.48
N ILE A 324 -11.86 -8.01 4.25
CA ILE A 324 -11.94 -6.93 5.25
C ILE A 324 -13.37 -6.40 5.35
N TYR A 325 -14.09 -6.40 4.23
CA TYR A 325 -15.50 -6.01 4.21
C TYR A 325 -16.37 -7.06 4.91
N GLU A 326 -16.13 -8.35 4.63
CA GLU A 326 -16.76 -9.48 5.32
C GLU A 326 -16.55 -9.39 6.83
N TYR A 327 -15.34 -9.07 7.27
CA TYR A 327 -15.03 -8.95 8.68
C TYR A 327 -15.90 -7.90 9.40
N PHE A 328 -16.03 -6.72 8.82
CA PHE A 328 -16.75 -5.61 9.44
C PHE A 328 -18.26 -5.72 9.30
N SER A 329 -18.76 -6.34 8.24
CA SER A 329 -20.21 -6.36 7.93
C SER A 329 -20.87 -7.73 8.08
N GLY A 330 -20.09 -8.80 8.26
CA GLY A 330 -20.57 -10.18 8.30
C GLY A 330 -20.96 -10.78 6.94
N SER A 331 -20.75 -10.06 5.82
CA SER A 331 -21.06 -10.53 4.47
C SER A 331 -20.15 -9.88 3.43
N TYR A 332 -20.06 -10.43 2.22
CA TYR A 332 -19.36 -9.76 1.11
C TYR A 332 -20.13 -8.52 0.62
N PRO A 333 -19.45 -7.59 -0.08
CA PRO A 333 -20.15 -6.52 -0.78
C PRO A 333 -21.28 -7.06 -1.68
N PRO A 334 -22.46 -6.43 -1.74
CA PRO A 334 -23.62 -6.98 -2.47
C PRO A 334 -23.33 -7.33 -3.94
N HIS A 335 -22.57 -6.48 -4.64
CA HIS A 335 -22.20 -6.72 -6.04
C HIS A 335 -21.32 -7.97 -6.21
N LEU A 336 -20.50 -8.31 -5.21
CA LEU A 336 -19.68 -9.52 -5.21
C LEU A 336 -20.56 -10.74 -4.96
N VAL A 337 -21.50 -10.68 -4.01
CA VAL A 337 -22.48 -11.75 -3.75
C VAL A 337 -23.22 -12.11 -5.04
N ASP A 338 -23.81 -11.10 -5.70
CA ASP A 338 -24.54 -11.27 -6.97
C ASP A 338 -23.67 -11.90 -8.08
N THR A 339 -22.38 -11.55 -8.11
CA THR A 339 -21.43 -12.06 -9.11
C THR A 339 -21.08 -13.52 -8.84
N LEU A 340 -20.84 -13.88 -7.58
CA LEU A 340 -20.53 -15.25 -7.16
C LEU A 340 -21.72 -16.19 -7.41
N GLU A 341 -22.95 -15.75 -7.14
CA GLU A 341 -24.16 -16.53 -7.45
C GLU A 341 -24.28 -16.83 -8.95
N LYS A 342 -24.00 -15.84 -9.81
CA LYS A 342 -24.02 -16.03 -11.27
C LYS A 342 -22.93 -16.98 -11.75
N ILE A 343 -21.74 -16.93 -11.17
CA ILE A 343 -20.64 -17.86 -11.49
C ILE A 343 -21.04 -19.29 -11.14
N ARG A 344 -21.55 -19.49 -9.91
CA ARG A 344 -21.99 -20.81 -9.43
C ARG A 344 -23.12 -21.40 -10.27
N ALA A 345 -24.13 -20.59 -10.60
CA ALA A 345 -25.24 -21.04 -11.45
C ALA A 345 -24.79 -21.45 -12.87
N ARG A 346 -23.75 -20.81 -13.43
CA ARG A 346 -23.17 -21.20 -14.72
C ARG A 346 -22.39 -22.51 -14.64
N SER A 347 -21.69 -22.73 -13.54
CA SER A 347 -20.96 -23.99 -13.31
C SER A 347 -21.92 -25.17 -13.16
N GLU A 348 -23.05 -24.98 -12.48
CA GLU A 348 -24.10 -26.00 -12.33
C GLU A 348 -24.88 -26.31 -13.62
N GLY A 349 -25.06 -25.31 -14.50
CA GLY A 349 -25.73 -25.50 -15.80
C GLY A 349 -24.85 -26.15 -16.89
N ASN A 350 -23.55 -26.27 -16.66
CA ASN A 350 -22.57 -26.89 -17.57
C ASN A 350 -22.16 -28.32 -17.15
N THR A 351 -22.70 -28.82 -16.03
CA THR A 351 -22.64 -30.22 -15.59
C THR A 351 -23.93 -30.95 -15.97
#